data_AF-A0A517NAE0-F1
#
_entry.id   AF-A0A517NAE0-F1
#
_cell.length_a   1.000
_cell.length_b   1.000
_cell.length_c   1.000
_cell.angle_alpha   90.00
_cell.angle_beta   90.00
_cell.angle_gamma   90.00
#
_symmetry.space_group_name_H-M   'P 1'
#
loop_
_entity.id
_entity.type
_entity.pdbx_description
1 polymer ?
#
loop_
_entity_poly.entity_id
_entity_poly.type
_entity_poly.pdbx_seq_one_letter_code
_entity_poly.pdbx_strand_id
1 'polypeptide(L)'
;MMESAEHEMLRSLGISVLPKPVDGQHPISWPRVAANCNYLSAARFEDVLRIDVHVAKIGSSSVRYEFRFLRDPVPELADRPNVAGSPDRHQDSAGSAPSDGVLIAEGSITVVCCLMTPDGLSKTQIPANLRELFQKHQ
;
A
#
# COMPACT_ATOMS: atom_id res chain seq x y z
N MET A 1 5.94 4.30 5.68
CA MET A 1 4.66 4.44 4.94
C MET A 1 4.66 3.57 3.69
N MET A 2 5.06 4.02 2.49
CA MET A 2 5.01 3.17 1.27
C MET A 2 5.80 1.86 1.41
N GLU A 3 7.03 1.92 1.91
CA GLU A 3 7.83 0.71 2.20
C GLU A 3 7.12 -0.22 3.19
N SER A 4 6.54 0.35 4.25
CA SER A 4 5.83 -0.42 5.28
C SER A 4 4.59 -1.11 4.70
N ALA A 5 3.83 -0.41 3.84
CA ALA A 5 2.66 -0.96 3.16
C ALA A 5 3.05 -2.05 2.14
N GLU A 6 4.13 -1.84 1.38
CA GLU A 6 4.71 -2.86 0.49
C GLU A 6 5.13 -4.11 1.28
N HIS A 7 5.84 -3.95 2.41
CA HIS A 7 6.24 -5.06 3.26
C HIS A 7 5.04 -5.84 3.80
N GLU A 8 3.98 -5.14 4.21
CA GLU A 8 2.77 -5.81 4.71
C GLU A 8 2.04 -6.58 3.60
N MET A 9 1.98 -6.03 2.39
CA MET A 9 1.46 -6.74 1.21
C MET A 9 2.30 -7.98 0.86
N LEU A 10 3.63 -7.88 0.93
CA LEU A 10 4.50 -9.04 0.70
C LEU A 10 4.25 -10.13 1.75
N ARG A 11 4.10 -9.76 3.01
CA ARG A 11 3.79 -10.72 4.09
C ARG A 11 2.42 -11.36 3.92
N SER A 12 1.40 -10.61 3.50
CA SER A 12 0.07 -11.17 3.25
C SER A 12 0.06 -12.20 2.12
N LEU A 13 1.00 -12.07 1.17
CA LEU A 13 1.27 -13.06 0.11
C LEU A 13 2.14 -14.25 0.56
N GLY A 14 2.64 -14.26 1.81
CA GLY A 14 3.58 -15.25 2.32
C GLY A 14 5.01 -15.06 1.82
N ILE A 15 5.35 -13.90 1.26
CA ILE A 15 6.70 -13.57 0.77
C ILE A 15 7.49 -12.96 1.94
N SER A 16 8.63 -13.58 2.27
CA SER A 16 9.55 -12.99 3.25
C SER A 16 10.23 -11.75 2.66
N VAL A 17 10.17 -10.63 3.38
CA VAL A 17 10.86 -9.38 3.02
C VAL A 17 12.38 -9.52 3.10
N LEU A 18 12.87 -10.33 4.05
CA LEU A 18 14.28 -10.66 4.20
C LEU A 18 14.40 -12.18 4.36
N PRO A 19 14.44 -12.94 3.25
CA PRO A 19 14.59 -14.39 3.32
C PRO A 19 15.96 -14.75 3.89
N LYS A 20 15.99 -15.74 4.78
CA LYS A 20 17.25 -16.31 5.26
C LYS A 20 17.91 -17.11 4.14
N PRO A 21 19.24 -17.10 4.02
CA PRO A 21 19.93 -18.02 3.13
C PRO A 21 19.52 -19.46 3.44
N VAL A 22 19.22 -20.23 2.40
CA VAL A 22 19.04 -21.69 2.48
C VAL A 22 20.27 -22.30 1.85
N ASP A 23 20.80 -23.39 2.42
CA ASP A 23 22.03 -24.02 1.92
C ASP A 23 21.97 -24.27 0.40
N GLY A 24 22.97 -23.74 -0.30
CA GLY A 24 23.09 -23.84 -1.75
C GLY A 24 22.21 -22.89 -2.58
N GLN A 25 21.44 -21.98 -1.98
CA GLN A 25 20.60 -21.01 -2.69
C GLN A 25 20.80 -19.57 -2.21
N HIS A 26 21.02 -18.67 -3.17
CA HIS A 26 21.08 -17.23 -2.90
C HIS A 26 19.68 -16.67 -2.62
N PRO A 27 19.47 -15.93 -1.51
CA PRO A 27 18.17 -15.34 -1.20
C PRO A 27 17.79 -14.29 -2.24
N ILE A 28 16.48 -14.16 -2.49
CA ILE A 28 15.93 -13.10 -3.33
C ILE A 28 15.72 -11.83 -2.49
N SER A 29 16.05 -10.69 -3.06
CA SER A 29 15.76 -9.37 -2.52
C SER A 29 15.08 -8.48 -3.58
N TRP A 30 14.47 -7.40 -3.12
CA TRP A 30 13.65 -6.49 -3.91
C TRP A 30 14.19 -5.05 -3.83
N PRO A 31 15.41 -4.76 -4.33
CA PRO A 31 15.94 -3.40 -4.35
C PRO A 31 15.01 -2.44 -5.10
N ARG A 32 14.78 -1.29 -4.46
CA ARG A 32 13.98 -0.19 -4.99
C ARG A 32 14.82 0.62 -5.97
N VAL A 33 14.34 0.75 -7.19
CA VAL A 33 15.03 1.48 -8.27
C VAL A 33 14.32 2.77 -8.66
N ALA A 34 13.07 2.95 -8.24
CA ALA A 34 12.34 4.20 -8.38
C ALA A 34 11.28 4.34 -7.28
N ALA A 35 11.07 5.56 -6.81
CA ALA A 35 9.98 5.93 -5.92
C ALA A 35 9.46 7.32 -6.29
N ASN A 36 8.15 7.51 -6.27
CA ASN A 36 7.48 8.80 -6.53
C ASN A 36 6.31 8.96 -5.57
N CYS A 37 6.03 10.20 -5.16
CA CYS A 37 4.85 10.54 -4.38
C CYS A 37 4.37 11.95 -4.77
N ASN A 38 3.10 12.05 -5.18
CA ASN A 38 2.41 13.31 -5.45
C ASN A 38 1.46 13.60 -4.30
N TYR A 39 1.69 14.70 -3.58
CA TYR A 39 0.82 15.17 -2.51
C TYR A 39 -0.29 16.05 -3.10
N LEU A 40 -1.53 15.65 -2.89
CA LEU A 40 -2.73 16.29 -3.44
C LEU A 40 -3.46 17.15 -2.40
N SER A 41 -3.31 16.81 -1.12
CA SER A 41 -3.80 17.61 -0.01
C SER A 41 -2.92 17.44 1.23
N ALA A 42 -3.05 18.36 2.20
CA ALA A 42 -2.24 18.33 3.40
C ALA A 42 -2.71 17.25 4.40
N ALA A 43 -1.79 16.33 4.73
CA ALA A 43 -1.86 15.59 5.98
C ALA A 43 -1.49 16.52 7.14
N ARG A 44 -2.24 16.44 8.24
CA ARG A 44 -2.00 17.19 9.48
C ARG A 44 -1.37 16.27 10.51
N PHE A 45 -0.79 16.87 11.56
CA PHE A 45 -0.38 16.10 12.72
C PHE A 45 -1.57 15.32 13.29
N GLU A 46 -1.29 14.10 13.72
CA GLU A 46 -2.27 13.16 14.30
C GLU A 46 -3.31 12.60 13.31
N ASP A 47 -3.26 12.97 12.02
CA ASP A 47 -4.05 12.29 11.00
C ASP A 47 -3.68 10.80 10.93
N VAL A 48 -4.69 9.94 11.04
CA VAL A 48 -4.56 8.51 10.71
C VAL A 48 -4.86 8.34 9.23
N LEU A 49 -3.87 7.83 8.49
CA LEU A 49 -3.99 7.58 7.06
C LEU A 49 -4.07 6.08 6.79
N ARG A 50 -5.10 5.68 6.04
CA ARG A 50 -5.15 4.40 5.35
C ARG A 50 -4.24 4.47 4.12
N ILE A 51 -3.42 3.44 3.92
CA ILE A 51 -2.57 3.32 2.73
C ILE A 51 -3.00 2.06 2.00
N ASP A 52 -3.68 2.25 0.87
CA ASP A 52 -4.00 1.15 -0.03
C ASP A 52 -2.79 0.91 -0.93
N VAL A 53 -2.42 -0.36 -1.15
CA VAL A 53 -1.32 -0.78 -2.02
C VAL A 53 -1.81 -1.86 -2.97
N HIS A 54 -1.41 -1.78 -4.24
CA HIS A 54 -1.69 -2.80 -5.24
C HIS A 54 -0.54 -2.95 -6.24
N VAL A 55 -0.52 -4.08 -6.96
CA VAL A 55 0.48 -4.37 -7.99
C VAL A 55 0.04 -3.79 -9.33
N ALA A 56 0.57 -2.63 -9.68
CA ALA A 56 0.24 -1.96 -10.94
C ALA A 56 0.85 -2.67 -12.17
N LYS A 57 2.06 -3.24 -12.05
CA LYS A 57 2.72 -3.93 -13.18
C LYS A 57 3.72 -4.99 -12.72
N ILE A 58 3.72 -6.13 -13.39
CA ILE A 58 4.73 -7.19 -13.23
C ILE A 58 5.54 -7.32 -14.53
N GLY A 59 6.80 -6.88 -14.51
CA GLY A 59 7.75 -7.06 -15.59
C GLY A 59 8.42 -8.44 -15.59
N SER A 60 9.49 -8.63 -16.36
CA SER A 60 10.29 -9.87 -16.32
C SER A 60 11.07 -10.02 -15.01
N SER A 61 11.56 -8.90 -14.50
CA SER A 61 12.51 -8.80 -13.39
C SER A 61 12.17 -7.64 -12.45
N SER A 62 11.00 -7.01 -12.60
CA SER A 62 10.59 -5.87 -11.78
C SER A 62 9.10 -5.91 -11.46
N VAL A 63 8.74 -5.28 -10.34
CA VAL A 63 7.35 -5.08 -9.92
C VAL A 63 7.15 -3.59 -9.66
N ARG A 64 6.07 -3.02 -10.17
CA ARG A 64 5.62 -1.66 -9.84
C ARG A 64 4.41 -1.74 -8.94
N TYR A 65 4.49 -1.08 -7.80
CA TYR A 65 3.40 -0.87 -6.86
C TYR A 65 2.87 0.55 -6.97
N GLU A 66 1.58 0.70 -6.76
CA GLU A 66 0.92 2.00 -6.62
C GLU A 66 0.22 2.08 -5.26
N PHE A 67 0.27 3.29 -4.69
CA PHE A 67 -0.16 3.56 -3.33
C PHE A 67 -1.17 4.71 -3.33
N ARG A 68 -2.25 4.57 -2.57
CA ARG A 68 -3.20 5.65 -2.30
C ARG A 68 -3.23 5.93 -0.81
N PHE A 69 -2.99 7.17 -0.45
CA PHE A 69 -3.05 7.65 0.93
C PHE A 69 -4.39 8.31 1.16
N LEU A 70 -5.23 7.72 2.00
CA LEU A 70 -6.56 8.24 2.31
C LEU A 70 -6.63 8.62 3.78
N ARG A 71 -7.19 9.79 4.07
CA ARG A 71 -7.65 10.13 5.41
C ARG A 71 -9.13 9.79 5.48
N ASP A 72 -9.48 8.86 6.35
CA ASP A 72 -10.88 8.52 6.55
C ASP A 72 -11.65 9.75 7.11
N PRO A 73 -12.95 9.87 6.83
CA PRO A 73 -13.75 10.94 7.40
C PRO A 73 -13.72 10.84 8.92
N VAL A 74 -13.40 11.93 9.61
CA VAL A 74 -13.54 11.99 11.07
C VAL A 74 -15.04 12.01 11.39
N PRO A 75 -15.59 11.01 12.12
CA PRO A 75 -17.01 10.99 12.46
C PRO A 75 -17.44 12.23 13.28
N GLU A 76 -16.50 12.81 14.04
CA GLU A 76 -16.74 13.79 15.10
C GLU A 76 -17.08 15.22 14.64
N LEU A 77 -16.98 15.53 13.33
CA LEU A 77 -17.39 16.83 12.79
C LEU A 77 -18.69 16.76 11.98
N ALA A 78 -19.14 15.57 11.58
CA ALA A 78 -20.38 15.38 10.84
C ALA A 78 -21.62 15.55 11.73
N ASP A 79 -21.47 15.36 13.04
CA ASP A 79 -22.58 15.26 14.01
C ASP A 79 -22.69 16.45 14.96
N ARG A 80 -22.00 17.58 14.69
CA ARG A 80 -22.26 18.81 15.45
C ARG A 80 -23.53 19.47 14.91
N PRO A 81 -24.65 19.47 15.66
CA PRO A 81 -25.79 20.28 15.27
C PRO A 81 -25.33 21.74 15.25
N ASN A 82 -25.55 22.41 14.11
CA ASN A 82 -25.56 23.85 14.06
C ASN A 82 -26.58 24.30 15.12
N VAL A 83 -26.14 24.94 16.21
CA VAL A 83 -27.04 25.37 17.29
C VAL A 83 -27.84 26.56 16.76
N ALA A 84 -28.88 26.23 16.01
CA ALA A 84 -29.96 27.10 15.58
C ALA A 84 -31.24 26.25 15.52
N GLY A 85 -31.94 26.17 16.67
CA GLY A 85 -33.40 26.01 16.73
C GLY A 85 -34.01 24.61 16.56
N SER A 86 -34.41 24.02 17.69
CA SER A 86 -35.55 23.12 17.97
C SER A 86 -35.82 21.82 17.18
N PRO A 87 -36.37 20.77 17.84
CA PRO A 87 -36.44 19.40 17.31
C PRO A 87 -37.75 19.12 16.56
N ASP A 88 -37.67 18.34 15.49
CA ASP A 88 -38.58 17.21 15.20
C ASP A 88 -38.34 16.65 13.80
N ARG A 89 -37.73 15.46 13.74
CA ARG A 89 -38.17 14.36 12.84
C ARG A 89 -37.38 13.09 13.11
N HIS A 90 -38.12 12.01 13.32
CA HIS A 90 -37.62 10.64 13.16
C HIS A 90 -37.05 10.47 11.75
N GLN A 91 -35.87 9.86 11.65
CA GLN A 91 -35.40 9.31 10.38
C GLN A 91 -34.62 8.02 10.65
N ASP A 92 -35.21 6.93 10.19
CA ASP A 92 -34.60 5.62 10.06
C ASP A 92 -33.36 5.73 9.16
N SER A 93 -32.19 5.39 9.69
CA SER A 93 -30.93 5.41 8.92
C SER A 93 -30.59 4.02 8.39
N ALA A 94 -30.88 3.82 7.11
CA ALA A 94 -30.28 2.76 6.31
C ALA A 94 -28.75 2.99 6.21
N GLY A 95 -27.97 1.91 6.34
CA GLY A 95 -26.51 1.94 6.36
C GLY A 95 -25.92 2.58 5.09
N SER A 96 -25.32 3.76 5.27
CA SER A 96 -24.53 4.44 4.24
C SER A 96 -23.25 3.65 3.98
N ALA A 97 -22.98 3.35 2.70
CA ALA A 97 -21.69 2.83 2.26
C ALA A 97 -20.56 3.75 2.78
N PRO A 98 -19.39 3.20 3.17
CA PRO A 98 -18.28 4.02 3.61
C PRO A 98 -17.90 4.98 2.48
N SER A 99 -17.97 6.28 2.76
CA SER A 99 -17.44 7.30 1.85
C SER A 99 -15.95 7.05 1.68
N ASP A 100 -15.49 6.82 0.45
CA ASP A 100 -14.07 6.79 0.13
C ASP A 100 -13.41 8.04 0.71
N GLY A 101 -12.48 7.86 1.65
CA GLY A 101 -11.85 8.96 2.41
C GLY A 101 -11.18 10.02 1.53
N VAL A 102 -10.72 11.12 2.14
CA VAL A 102 -10.06 12.19 1.41
C VAL A 102 -8.69 11.72 0.92
N LEU A 103 -8.46 11.77 -0.39
CA LEU A 103 -7.17 11.44 -1.00
C LEU A 103 -6.12 12.49 -0.64
N ILE A 104 -5.08 12.05 0.05
CA ILE A 104 -3.97 12.88 0.52
C ILE A 104 -2.82 12.87 -0.48
N ALA A 105 -2.47 11.68 -0.98
CA ALA A 105 -1.34 11.50 -1.87
C ALA A 105 -1.49 10.22 -2.70
N GLU A 106 -0.78 10.20 -3.83
CA GLU A 106 -0.59 9.03 -4.67
C GLU A 106 0.89 8.73 -4.79
N GLY A 107 1.25 7.47 -4.61
CA GLY A 107 2.64 7.03 -4.62
C GLY A 107 2.87 5.89 -5.59
N SER A 108 4.13 5.70 -5.98
CA SER A 108 4.57 4.48 -6.66
C SER A 108 5.96 4.08 -6.24
N ILE A 109 6.22 2.78 -6.22
CA ILE A 109 7.54 2.18 -6.04
C ILE A 109 7.77 1.18 -7.17
N THR A 110 8.97 1.16 -7.74
CA THR A 110 9.42 0.07 -8.61
C THR A 110 10.58 -0.66 -7.95
N VAL A 111 10.44 -1.96 -7.79
CA VAL A 111 11.48 -2.87 -7.30
C VAL A 111 11.96 -3.79 -8.40
N VAL A 112 13.18 -4.29 -8.27
CA VAL A 112 13.78 -5.30 -9.16
C VAL A 112 14.05 -6.57 -8.37
N CYS A 113 13.81 -7.73 -8.97
CA CYS A 113 14.14 -9.03 -8.40
C CYS A 113 15.64 -9.28 -8.54
N CYS A 114 16.34 -9.42 -7.41
CA CYS A 114 17.76 -9.69 -7.39
C CYS A 114 18.08 -10.90 -6.50
N LEU A 115 19.07 -11.69 -6.91
CA LEU A 115 19.75 -12.64 -6.04
C LEU A 115 20.80 -11.91 -5.20
N MET A 116 20.86 -12.23 -3.91
CA MET A 116 21.92 -11.78 -3.01
C MET A 116 23.08 -12.77 -3.04
N THR A 117 24.14 -12.43 -3.75
CA THR A 117 25.38 -13.22 -3.84
C THR A 117 26.45 -12.61 -2.93
N PRO A 118 27.55 -13.33 -2.64
CA PRO A 118 28.69 -12.77 -1.92
C PRO A 118 29.29 -11.53 -2.59
N ASP A 119 29.18 -11.43 -3.92
CA ASP A 119 29.69 -10.30 -4.72
C ASP A 119 28.69 -9.13 -4.84
N GLY A 120 27.50 -9.25 -4.23
CA GLY A 120 26.47 -8.21 -4.22
C GLY A 120 25.13 -8.64 -4.79
N LEU A 121 24.43 -7.70 -5.43
CA LEU A 121 23.10 -7.95 -6.00
C LEU A 121 23.20 -8.27 -7.49
N SER A 122 22.68 -9.43 -7.88
CA SER A 122 22.57 -9.83 -9.29
C SER A 122 21.11 -9.88 -9.72
N LYS A 123 20.76 -9.08 -10.74
CA LYS A 123 19.40 -9.03 -11.29
C LYS A 123 19.00 -10.38 -11.88
N THR A 124 17.78 -10.84 -11.57
CA THR A 124 17.24 -12.10 -12.07
C THR A 124 15.78 -11.97 -12.52
N GLN A 125 15.25 -12.99 -13.19
CA GLN A 125 13.83 -13.07 -13.50
C GLN A 125 13.03 -13.33 -12.23
N ILE A 126 11.82 -12.76 -12.15
CA ILE A 126 10.86 -13.08 -11.08
C ILE A 126 10.46 -14.56 -11.24
N PRO A 127 10.72 -15.42 -10.24
CA PRO A 127 10.31 -16.82 -10.26
C PRO A 127 8.79 -16.97 -10.49
N ALA A 128 8.38 -18.04 -11.17
CA ALA A 128 6.99 -18.27 -11.55
C ALA A 128 6.04 -18.25 -10.34
N ASN A 129 6.43 -18.90 -9.23
CA ASN A 129 5.64 -18.92 -8.00
C ASN A 129 5.45 -17.52 -7.39
N LEU A 130 6.47 -16.66 -7.42
CA LEU A 130 6.34 -15.28 -6.92
C LEU A 130 5.49 -14.43 -7.86
N ARG A 131 5.63 -14.64 -9.18
CA ARG A 131 4.78 -13.98 -10.19
C ARG A 131 3.30 -14.29 -9.95
N GLU A 132 2.95 -15.55 -9.73
CA GLU A 132 1.58 -15.98 -9.43
C GLU A 132 1.04 -15.33 -8.16
N LEU A 133 1.87 -15.17 -7.12
CA LEU A 133 1.48 -14.47 -5.90
C LEU A 133 1.17 -13.00 -6.16
N PHE A 134 2.03 -12.28 -6.88
CA PHE A 134 1.79 -10.88 -7.23
C PHE A 134 0.54 -10.67 -8.07
N GLN A 135 0.21 -11.62 -8.95
CA GLN A 135 -1.00 -11.56 -9.78
C GLN A 135 -2.30 -11.56 -8.96
N LYS A 136 -2.29 -12.08 -7.73
CA LYS A 136 -3.47 -12.07 -6.84
C LYS A 136 -3.83 -10.68 -6.32
N HIS A 137 -2.91 -9.72 -6.44
CA HIS A 137 -3.05 -8.34 -5.95
C HIS A 137 -2.89 -7.30 -7.08
N GLN A 138 -3.10 -7.71 -8.33
CA GLN A 138 -3.33 -6.79 -9.45
C GLN A 138 -4.78 -6.29 -9.47
#